data_AF-A0AAV2GW10-F1
#
_entry.id   AF-A0AAV2GW10-F1
#
_cell.length_a   1.000
_cell.length_b   1.000
_cell.length_c   1.000
_cell.angle_alpha   90.00
_cell.angle_beta   90.00
_cell.angle_gamma   90.00
#
_symmetry.space_group_name_H-M   'P 1'
#
loop_
_entity.id
_entity.type
_entity.pdbx_description
1 polymer ?
#
loop_
_entity_poly.entity_id
_entity_poly.type
_entity_poly.pdbx_seq_one_letter_code
_entity_poly.pdbx_strand_id
1 'polypeptide(L)'
;MPGEAVNPKSYPLADAQLSISDSGSGFNVRALILLLPVLVILLLNILPSLDPVYSFSRSYPYDHRYTTGNGVNFYVKSSARFERDYPIDGQKWVALEGKIERDYESLITQKCRIELQRMQWGSVKEAPHCEMLKQFQSWAPSAA
;
A
#
# COMPACT_ATOMS: atom_id res chain seq x y z
N MET A 1 -30.62 -61.24 -69.16
CA MET A 1 -31.53 -61.13 -67.98
C MET A 1 -30.67 -60.86 -66.76
N PRO A 2 -31.09 -59.96 -65.87
CA PRO A 2 -30.26 -58.93 -65.27
C PRO A 2 -29.83 -59.25 -63.83
N GLY A 3 -28.87 -58.48 -63.32
CA GLY A 3 -28.46 -58.52 -61.92
C GLY A 3 -27.33 -57.53 -61.67
N GLU A 4 -27.64 -56.24 -61.85
CA GLU A 4 -26.76 -55.11 -61.57
C GLU A 4 -26.28 -55.17 -60.11
N ALA A 5 -24.98 -55.41 -59.91
CA ALA A 5 -24.36 -55.46 -58.60
C ALA A 5 -24.22 -54.03 -58.05
N VAL A 6 -25.13 -53.63 -57.17
CA VAL A 6 -25.05 -52.36 -56.43
C VAL A 6 -23.93 -52.47 -55.39
N ASN A 7 -22.91 -51.64 -55.60
CA ASN A 7 -21.71 -51.51 -54.77
C ASN A 7 -22.02 -50.75 -53.46
N PRO A 8 -21.61 -51.26 -52.28
CA PRO A 8 -21.85 -50.61 -50.99
C PRO A 8 -20.83 -49.49 -50.74
N LYS A 9 -21.09 -48.29 -51.26
CA LYS A 9 -20.46 -47.05 -50.79
C LYS A 9 -21.42 -46.38 -49.81
N SER A 10 -21.31 -46.70 -48.52
CA SER A 10 -20.61 -45.81 -47.58
C SER A 10 -21.30 -44.45 -47.49
N TYR A 11 -22.46 -44.39 -46.85
CA TYR A 11 -23.00 -43.12 -46.36
C TYR A 11 -22.14 -42.69 -45.16
N PRO A 12 -21.51 -41.50 -45.17
CA PRO A 12 -20.79 -41.02 -44.00
C PRO A 12 -21.78 -40.62 -42.91
N LEU A 13 -21.74 -41.36 -41.80
CA LEU A 13 -22.24 -40.93 -40.49
C LEU A 13 -21.38 -39.74 -40.07
N ALA A 14 -21.88 -38.51 -40.24
CA ALA A 14 -21.11 -37.30 -40.03
C ALA A 14 -21.95 -36.23 -39.31
N ASP A 15 -22.34 -36.53 -38.07
CA ASP A 15 -22.94 -35.56 -37.16
C ASP A 15 -23.03 -36.13 -35.73
N ALA A 16 -21.88 -36.49 -35.18
CA ALA A 16 -21.64 -36.43 -33.74
C ALA A 16 -20.38 -35.60 -33.51
N GLN A 17 -20.42 -34.33 -33.93
CA GLN A 17 -19.39 -33.38 -33.57
C GLN A 17 -19.66 -32.93 -32.12
N LEU A 18 -19.05 -33.64 -31.17
CA LEU A 18 -18.84 -33.17 -29.82
C LEU A 18 -17.95 -31.91 -29.94
N SER A 19 -18.57 -30.73 -29.94
CA SER A 19 -17.89 -29.45 -29.98
C SER A 19 -17.24 -29.18 -28.62
N ILE A 20 -16.04 -29.75 -28.41
CA ILE A 20 -15.08 -29.10 -27.53
C ILE A 20 -14.53 -27.92 -28.33
N SER A 21 -15.13 -26.76 -28.11
CA SER A 21 -14.71 -25.51 -28.73
C SER A 21 -13.24 -25.24 -28.43
N ASP A 22 -12.48 -25.20 -29.52
CA ASP A 22 -11.24 -24.47 -29.77
C ASP A 22 -10.45 -24.02 -28.53
N SER A 23 -9.32 -24.68 -28.32
CA SER A 23 -8.16 -24.18 -27.59
C SER A 23 -7.58 -22.96 -28.31
N GLY A 24 -8.35 -21.87 -28.33
CA GLY A 24 -7.89 -20.56 -28.70
C GLY A 24 -7.01 -20.02 -27.58
N SER A 25 -5.75 -19.75 -27.91
CA SER A 25 -4.82 -18.91 -27.15
C SER A 25 -5.34 -17.46 -27.09
N GLY A 26 -6.54 -17.28 -26.54
CA GLY A 26 -7.14 -16.01 -26.19
C GLY A 26 -7.06 -15.90 -24.68
N PHE A 27 -6.43 -14.84 -24.20
CA PHE A 27 -6.34 -14.53 -22.79
C PHE A 27 -7.77 -14.61 -22.18
N ASN A 28 -8.02 -15.62 -21.34
CA ASN A 28 -9.32 -15.87 -20.75
C ASN A 28 -9.61 -14.78 -19.71
N VAL A 29 -10.00 -13.58 -20.16
CA VAL A 29 -10.27 -12.42 -19.31
C VAL A 29 -11.25 -12.76 -18.19
N ARG A 30 -12.20 -13.65 -18.44
CA ARG A 30 -13.16 -14.15 -17.45
C ARG A 30 -12.49 -15.00 -16.37
N ALA A 31 -11.55 -15.87 -16.75
CA ALA A 31 -10.76 -16.65 -15.79
C ALA A 31 -9.78 -15.75 -15.02
N LEU A 32 -9.18 -14.76 -15.68
CA LEU A 32 -8.32 -13.78 -15.02
C LEU A 32 -9.12 -12.99 -13.96
N ILE A 33 -10.31 -12.49 -14.28
CA ILE A 33 -11.15 -11.72 -13.35
C ILE A 33 -11.52 -12.56 -12.11
N LEU A 34 -11.77 -13.86 -12.27
CA LEU A 34 -12.06 -14.77 -11.16
C LEU A 34 -10.82 -15.11 -10.32
N LEU A 35 -9.65 -15.15 -10.95
CA LEU A 35 -8.39 -15.46 -10.30
C LEU A 35 -7.73 -14.23 -9.65
N LEU A 36 -8.04 -13.03 -10.15
CA LEU A 36 -7.57 -11.74 -9.64
C LEU A 36 -7.86 -11.52 -8.15
N PRO A 37 -9.06 -11.75 -7.59
CA PRO A 37 -9.28 -11.58 -6.15
C PRO A 37 -8.44 -12.53 -5.31
N VAL A 38 -8.22 -13.78 -5.76
CA VAL A 38 -7.33 -14.74 -5.08
C VAL A 38 -5.88 -14.28 -5.15
N LEU A 39 -5.42 -13.81 -6.31
CA LEU A 39 -4.10 -13.22 -6.48
C LEU A 39 -3.92 -11.99 -5.60
N VAL A 40 -4.90 -11.09 -5.52
CA VAL A 40 -4.84 -9.89 -4.69
C VAL A 40 -4.73 -10.28 -3.22
N ILE A 41 -5.54 -11.22 -2.73
CA ILE A 41 -5.46 -11.69 -1.33
C ILE A 41 -4.10 -12.37 -1.06
N LEU A 42 -3.62 -13.19 -1.99
CA LEU A 42 -2.32 -13.85 -1.87
C LEU A 42 -1.17 -12.84 -1.86
N LEU A 43 -1.21 -11.83 -2.74
CA LEU A 43 -0.23 -10.74 -2.78
C LEU A 43 -0.28 -9.91 -1.50
N LEU A 44 -1.46 -9.55 -1.01
CA LEU A 44 -1.63 -8.82 0.25
C LEU A 44 -1.12 -9.61 1.47
N ASN A 45 -1.19 -10.93 1.45
CA ASN A 45 -0.64 -11.79 2.51
C ASN A 45 0.87 -12.02 2.39
N ILE A 46 1.44 -12.00 1.19
CA ILE A 46 2.88 -12.17 0.96
C ILE A 46 3.64 -10.86 1.22
N LEU A 47 2.98 -9.70 1.11
CA LEU A 47 3.58 -8.44 1.52
C LEU A 47 3.89 -8.52 3.02
N PRO A 48 5.18 -8.65 3.42
CA PRO A 48 5.52 -8.51 4.83
C PRO A 48 4.99 -7.15 5.23
N SER A 49 4.22 -7.10 6.32
CA SER A 49 3.55 -5.90 6.82
C SER A 49 4.37 -4.67 6.44
N LEU A 50 3.90 -3.87 5.47
CA LEU A 50 4.55 -2.66 4.94
C LEU A 50 4.51 -1.54 6.00
N ASP A 51 4.65 -1.96 7.24
CA ASP A 51 4.45 -1.17 8.40
C ASP A 51 5.71 -0.33 8.56
N PRO A 52 5.55 0.99 8.67
CA PRO A 52 6.67 1.90 8.79
C PRO A 52 7.51 1.54 10.02
N VAL A 53 8.79 1.91 10.01
CA VAL A 53 9.69 1.65 11.15
C VAL A 53 9.22 2.42 12.41
N TYR A 54 8.51 3.53 12.21
CA TYR A 54 7.97 4.41 13.25
C TYR A 54 6.58 4.93 12.90
N SER A 55 5.87 5.45 13.91
CA SER A 55 4.59 6.16 13.80
C SER A 55 4.62 7.43 14.66
N PHE A 56 3.97 8.51 14.22
CA PHE A 56 3.83 9.74 15.03
C PHE A 56 2.69 9.70 16.04
N SER A 57 1.78 8.72 15.89
CA SER A 57 0.70 8.48 16.84
C SER A 57 0.87 7.10 17.46
N ARG A 58 0.57 7.00 18.75
CA ARG A 58 0.51 5.72 19.43
C ARG A 58 -0.62 4.89 18.83
N SER A 59 -0.29 3.71 18.34
CA SER A 59 -1.23 2.71 17.84
C SER A 59 -0.59 1.35 18.04
N TYR A 60 -1.34 0.32 18.47
CA TYR A 60 -0.78 -1.03 18.51
C TYR A 60 -0.39 -1.43 17.07
N PRO A 61 0.86 -1.86 16.77
CA PRO A 61 1.92 -2.34 17.69
C PRO A 61 3.00 -1.32 18.12
N TYR A 62 2.89 -0.04 17.77
CA TYR A 62 3.79 1.08 18.11
C TYR A 62 3.53 1.66 19.51
N ASP A 63 4.02 1.00 20.55
CA ASP A 63 3.86 1.44 21.95
C ASP A 63 5.09 2.16 22.54
N HIS A 64 6.28 1.98 21.97
CA HIS A 64 7.51 2.53 22.54
C HIS A 64 7.80 3.93 22.01
N ARG A 65 7.68 4.94 22.88
CA ARG A 65 7.92 6.35 22.55
C ARG A 65 9.41 6.71 22.61
N TYR A 66 9.87 7.36 21.56
CA TYR A 66 11.15 8.05 21.44
C TYR A 66 10.92 9.52 21.10
N THR A 67 11.91 10.34 21.39
CA THR A 67 11.86 11.79 21.12
C THR A 67 13.14 12.18 20.41
N THR A 68 13.03 12.90 19.30
CA THR A 68 14.19 13.51 18.64
C THR A 68 14.79 14.61 19.52
N GLY A 69 16.05 15.00 19.30
CA GLY A 69 16.68 16.16 19.94
C GLY A 69 15.91 17.46 19.70
N ASN A 70 15.17 17.50 18.60
CA ASN A 70 14.24 18.54 18.20
C ASN A 70 12.85 18.43 18.88
N GLY A 71 12.59 17.41 19.69
CA GLY A 71 11.35 17.30 20.48
C GLY A 71 10.18 16.64 19.74
N VAL A 72 10.42 16.01 18.58
CA VAL A 72 9.39 15.25 17.85
C VAL A 72 9.24 13.87 18.48
N ASN A 73 8.03 13.56 18.94
CA ASN A 73 7.72 12.25 19.50
C ASN A 73 7.36 11.26 18.39
N PHE A 74 7.97 10.08 18.42
CA PHE A 74 7.66 8.97 17.53
C PHE A 74 7.60 7.65 18.30
N TYR A 75 6.86 6.69 17.75
CA TYR A 75 6.59 5.41 18.37
C TYR A 75 7.14 4.29 17.49
N VAL A 76 7.78 3.29 18.09
CA VAL A 76 8.33 2.12 17.39
C VAL A 76 7.70 0.84 17.93
N LYS A 77 7.71 -0.21 17.11
CA LYS A 77 7.06 -1.48 17.47
C LYS A 77 7.80 -2.29 18.53
N SER A 78 9.12 -2.37 18.39
CA SER A 78 9.98 -3.18 19.25
C SER A 78 11.23 -2.37 19.57
N SER A 79 11.34 -1.91 20.81
CA SER A 79 12.51 -1.16 21.27
C SER A 79 13.81 -1.94 21.05
N ALA A 80 13.82 -3.23 21.40
CA ALA A 80 15.01 -4.08 21.28
C ALA A 80 15.54 -4.20 19.84
N ARG A 81 14.64 -4.36 18.86
CA ARG A 81 15.05 -4.39 17.44
C ARG A 81 15.51 -3.03 16.96
N PHE A 82 14.81 -1.98 17.38
CA PHE A 82 15.07 -0.62 16.97
C PHE A 82 16.43 -0.12 17.47
N GLU A 83 16.78 -0.32 18.74
CA GLU A 83 18.08 0.08 19.32
C GLU A 83 19.26 -0.63 18.65
N ARG A 84 19.09 -1.90 18.28
CA ARG A 84 20.11 -2.65 17.56
C ARG A 84 20.33 -2.13 16.14
N ASP A 85 19.25 -1.75 15.45
CA ASP A 85 19.31 -1.32 14.05
C ASP A 85 19.69 0.19 13.94
N TYR A 86 19.36 1.00 14.96
CA TYR A 86 19.59 2.44 15.06
C TYR A 86 20.17 2.83 16.45
N PRO A 87 21.47 2.61 16.69
CA PRO A 87 22.12 3.05 17.92
C PRO A 87 22.16 4.58 18.00
N ILE A 88 21.91 5.15 19.18
CA ILE A 88 21.74 6.61 19.42
C ILE A 88 22.92 7.45 18.89
N ASP A 89 24.15 6.94 18.97
CA ASP A 89 25.35 7.67 18.48
C ASP A 89 25.74 7.30 17.04
N GLY A 90 24.88 6.60 16.31
CA GLY A 90 25.16 6.12 14.97
C GLY A 90 24.80 7.15 13.89
N GLN A 91 25.53 7.15 12.77
CA GLN A 91 25.15 7.92 11.58
C GLN A 91 23.74 7.56 11.08
N LYS A 92 23.32 6.30 11.26
CA LYS A 92 21.96 5.84 10.94
C LYS A 92 20.90 6.51 11.81
N TRP A 93 21.22 6.83 13.07
CA TRP A 93 20.33 7.56 13.96
C TRP A 93 20.12 8.99 13.47
N VAL A 94 21.20 9.72 13.18
CA VAL A 94 21.11 11.10 12.66
C VAL A 94 20.31 11.16 11.35
N ALA A 95 20.55 10.20 10.44
CA ALA A 95 19.80 10.13 9.18
C ALA A 95 18.31 9.80 9.40
N LEU A 96 18.00 8.92 10.35
CA LEU A 96 16.63 8.58 10.73
C LEU A 96 15.94 9.78 11.37
N GLU A 97 16.59 10.45 12.31
CA GLU A 97 16.08 11.62 13.02
C GLU A 97 15.73 12.75 12.06
N GLY A 98 16.66 13.11 11.17
CA GLY A 98 16.38 14.11 10.14
C GLY A 98 15.25 13.69 9.19
N LYS A 99 15.07 12.38 8.94
CA LYS A 99 13.92 11.88 8.16
C LYS A 99 12.61 12.01 8.95
N ILE A 100 12.60 11.62 10.22
CA ILE A 100 11.44 11.73 11.11
C ILE A 100 10.97 13.18 11.19
N GLU A 101 11.89 14.14 11.30
CA GLU A 101 11.57 15.56 11.37
C GLU A 101 10.93 16.08 10.09
N ARG A 102 11.50 15.77 8.92
CA ARG A 102 10.91 16.15 7.62
C ARG A 102 9.54 15.52 7.41
N ASP A 103 9.38 14.25 7.77
CA ASP A 103 8.11 13.55 7.65
C ASP A 103 7.06 14.13 8.59
N TYR A 104 7.46 14.53 9.80
CA TYR A 104 6.60 15.21 10.77
C TYR A 104 6.15 16.58 10.28
N GLU A 105 7.07 17.38 9.75
CA GLU A 105 6.78 18.69 9.16
C GLU A 105 5.79 18.55 8.00
N SER A 106 6.04 17.61 7.08
CA SER A 106 5.15 17.31 5.97
C SER A 106 3.76 16.89 6.44
N LEU A 107 3.69 16.03 7.46
CA LEU A 107 2.43 15.55 8.04
C LEU A 107 1.62 16.71 8.63
N ILE A 108 2.24 17.56 9.44
CA ILE A 108 1.55 18.70 10.06
C ILE A 108 1.16 19.73 9.01
N THR A 109 2.02 20.00 8.03
CA THR A 109 1.72 20.91 6.91
C THR A 109 0.49 20.45 6.15
N GLN A 110 0.39 19.16 5.83
CA GLN A 110 -0.78 18.60 5.18
C GLN A 110 -2.05 18.78 6.03
N LYS A 111 -1.96 18.51 7.34
CA LYS A 111 -3.09 18.69 8.25
C LYS A 111 -3.51 20.16 8.36
N CYS A 112 -2.56 21.08 8.49
CA CYS A 112 -2.81 22.51 8.50
C CYS A 112 -3.53 22.98 7.22
N ARG A 113 -3.12 22.47 6.04
CA ARG A 113 -3.81 22.78 4.78
C ARG A 113 -5.29 22.35 4.81
N ILE A 114 -5.59 21.17 5.37
CA ILE A 114 -6.95 20.67 5.50
C ILE A 114 -7.75 21.54 6.50
N GLU A 115 -7.14 21.98 7.59
CA GLU A 115 -7.76 22.88 8.56
C GLU A 115 -8.12 24.23 7.93
N LEU A 116 -7.18 24.87 7.24
CA LEU A 116 -7.41 26.10 6.47
C LEU A 116 -8.52 25.92 5.44
N GLN A 117 -8.54 24.77 4.76
CA GLN A 117 -9.62 24.42 3.83
C GLN A 117 -10.97 24.24 4.52
N ARG A 118 -11.06 23.92 5.80
CA ARG A 118 -12.33 23.82 6.54
C ARG A 118 -12.78 25.17 7.11
N MET A 119 -11.82 26.05 7.43
CA MET A 119 -12.08 27.40 7.91
C MET A 119 -12.82 28.26 6.87
N GLN A 120 -12.47 28.12 5.59
CA GLN A 120 -13.12 28.89 4.52
C GLN A 120 -14.63 28.58 4.36
N TRP A 121 -15.08 27.39 4.80
CA TRP A 121 -16.50 26.99 4.80
C TRP A 121 -17.19 27.27 6.14
N GLY A 122 -16.57 28.05 7.03
CA GLY A 122 -17.13 28.46 8.32
C GLY A 122 -17.31 27.32 9.35
N SER A 123 -16.75 26.14 9.10
CA SER A 123 -17.03 24.93 9.89
C SER A 123 -16.14 24.78 11.13
N VAL A 124 -15.01 25.48 11.22
CA VAL A 124 -14.04 25.33 12.32
C VAL A 124 -13.34 26.68 12.57
N LYS A 125 -13.25 27.12 13.83
CA LYS A 125 -12.50 28.34 14.24
C LYS A 125 -11.07 28.07 14.70
N GLU A 126 -10.74 26.82 15.04
CA GLU A 126 -9.44 26.46 15.62
C GLU A 126 -8.61 25.66 14.61
N ALA A 127 -7.37 26.09 14.34
CA ALA A 127 -6.39 25.35 13.52
C ALA A 127 -5.21 24.90 14.39
N PRO A 128 -5.41 23.90 15.26
CA PRO A 128 -4.36 23.46 16.18
C PRO A 128 -3.14 22.90 15.45
N HIS A 129 -3.29 22.25 14.29
CA HIS A 129 -2.14 21.73 13.55
C HIS A 129 -1.37 22.87 12.85
N CYS A 130 -2.04 23.92 12.37
CA CYS A 130 -1.33 25.10 11.87
C CYS A 130 -0.52 25.81 12.97
N GLU A 131 -1.05 25.90 14.20
CA GLU A 131 -0.30 26.46 15.32
C GLU A 131 0.91 25.60 15.68
N MET A 132 0.74 24.27 15.74
CA MET A 132 1.85 23.34 15.94
C MET A 132 2.93 23.45 14.86
N LEU A 133 2.55 23.65 13.59
CA LEU A 133 3.50 23.86 12.50
C LEU A 133 4.34 25.12 12.72
N LYS A 134 3.67 26.21 13.11
CA LYS A 134 4.34 27.48 13.39
C LYS A 134 5.31 27.35 14.55
N GLN A 135 4.91 26.62 15.60
CA GLN A 135 5.80 26.30 16.71
C GLN A 135 6.98 25.47 16.21
N PHE A 136 6.74 24.38 15.47
CA PHE A 136 7.76 23.55 14.83
C PHE A 136 8.83 24.36 14.08
N GLN A 137 8.39 25.24 13.18
CA GLN A 137 9.28 26.08 12.39
C GLN A 137 10.00 27.15 13.23
N SER A 138 9.45 27.56 14.37
CA SER A 138 10.07 28.56 15.24
C SER A 138 11.21 28.00 16.10
N TRP A 139 11.17 26.71 16.44
CA TRP A 139 12.22 26.05 17.22
C TRP A 139 13.18 25.24 16.35
N ALA A 140 12.74 24.78 15.18
CA ALA A 140 13.62 24.17 14.20
C ALA A 140 14.54 25.26 13.64
N PRO A 141 15.88 25.10 13.70
CA PRO A 141 16.77 26.02 13.00
C PRO A 141 16.41 25.95 11.52
N SER A 142 16.02 27.08 10.92
CA SER A 142 15.73 27.14 9.50
C SER A 142 16.92 26.52 8.77
N ALA A 143 16.73 25.38 8.12
CA ALA A 143 17.70 24.84 7.19
C ALA A 143 17.78 25.82 6.02
N ALA A 144 18.65 26.83 6.18
CA ALA A 144 19.03 27.80 5.16
C ALA A 144 20.19 27.25 4.33
#